data_AF-A0A3L8BBH8-F1
#
_entry.id   AF-A0A3L8BBH8-F1
#
_cell.length_a   1.000
_cell.length_b   1.000
_cell.length_c   1.000
_cell.angle_alpha   90.00
_cell.angle_beta   90.00
_cell.angle_gamma   90.00
#
_symmetry.space_group_name_H-M   'P 1'
#
loop_
_entity.id
_entity.type
_entity.pdbx_description
1 polymer ?
#
loop_
_entity_poly.entity_id
_entity_poly.type
_entity_poly.pdbx_seq_one_letter_code
_entity_poly.pdbx_strand_id
1 'polypeptide(L)'
;MKEIMTIEDSFSTKEAGVIVSGVNPDFDSLDQTAIKKIIGGKVRVVAIDGSEINAPVRDIAISESIVGRKNISIALGELASSDQEFRGSTVYAVD
;
A
#
# COMPACT_ATOMS: atom_id res chain seq x y z
N MET A 1 0.93 -11.04 -10.73
CA MET A 1 1.02 -10.03 -9.66
C MET A 1 -0.38 -9.79 -9.13
N LYS A 2 -0.58 -9.89 -7.82
CA LYS A 2 -1.89 -9.67 -7.19
C LYS A 2 -2.04 -8.17 -6.86
N GLU A 3 -3.13 -7.56 -7.28
CA GLU A 3 -3.46 -6.18 -6.90
C GLU A 3 -3.71 -6.12 -5.39
N ILE A 4 -3.09 -5.14 -4.73
CA ILE A 4 -3.28 -4.87 -3.30
C ILE A 4 -4.33 -3.80 -3.11
N MET A 5 -4.20 -2.65 -3.76
CA MET A 5 -5.16 -1.54 -3.67
C MET A 5 -4.84 -0.45 -4.70
N THR A 6 -5.83 0.37 -5.01
CA THR A 6 -5.58 1.73 -5.53
C THR A 6 -5.30 2.67 -4.35
N ILE A 7 -4.32 3.56 -4.50
CA ILE A 7 -3.93 4.52 -3.47
C ILE A 7 -4.97 5.65 -3.44
N GLU A 8 -5.68 5.77 -2.34
CA GLU A 8 -6.68 6.82 -2.10
C GLU A 8 -6.07 8.03 -1.39
N ASP A 9 -5.07 7.79 -0.55
CA ASP A 9 -4.34 8.80 0.21
C ASP A 9 -2.86 8.44 0.35
N SER A 10 -2.01 9.47 0.45
CA SER A 10 -0.57 9.30 0.65
C SER A 10 0.04 10.50 1.37
N PHE A 11 0.92 10.23 2.33
CA PHE A 11 1.65 11.27 3.05
C PHE A 11 3.03 10.76 3.49
N SER A 12 3.94 11.68 3.77
CA SER A 12 5.33 11.35 4.11
C SER A 12 5.63 11.73 5.55
N THR A 13 6.39 10.90 6.26
CA THR A 13 6.91 11.20 7.60
C THR A 13 8.41 10.93 7.63
N LYS A 14 9.14 11.63 8.52
CA LYS A 14 10.59 11.44 8.67
C LYS A 14 10.98 10.03 9.14
N GLU A 15 10.11 9.38 9.91
CA GLU A 15 10.41 8.08 10.52
C GLU A 15 9.97 6.91 9.64
N ALA A 16 8.73 6.95 9.11
CA ALA A 16 8.15 5.84 8.36
C ALA A 16 8.44 5.90 6.85
N GLY A 17 8.85 7.05 6.32
CA GLY A 17 8.94 7.28 4.87
C GLY A 17 7.57 7.66 4.29
N VAL A 18 7.30 7.20 3.07
CA VAL A 18 6.04 7.46 2.37
C VAL A 18 5.00 6.42 2.81
N ILE A 19 3.88 6.87 3.36
CA ILE A 19 2.76 6.02 3.72
C ILE A 19 1.69 6.17 2.65
N VAL A 20 1.22 5.04 2.11
CA VAL A 20 0.14 4.98 1.13
C VAL A 20 -1.02 4.20 1.71
N SER A 21 -2.25 4.67 1.50
CA SER A 21 -3.45 4.05 2.04
C SER A 21 -4.51 3.83 0.99
N GLY A 22 -5.28 2.77 1.15
CA GLY A 22 -6.39 2.42 0.28
C GLY A 22 -7.24 1.30 0.85
N VAL A 23 -8.22 0.87 0.07
CA VAL A 23 -9.13 -0.22 0.42
C VAL A 23 -9.05 -1.32 -0.61
N ASN A 24 -9.31 -2.56 -0.17
CA ASN A 24 -9.52 -3.69 -1.06
C ASN A 24 -10.57 -4.62 -0.47
N PRO A 25 -11.79 -4.65 -1.04
CA PRO A 25 -12.87 -5.51 -0.56
C PRO A 25 -12.52 -7.01 -0.53
N ASP A 26 -11.61 -7.47 -1.38
CA ASP A 26 -11.17 -8.88 -1.36
C ASP A 26 -10.46 -9.24 -0.05
N PHE A 27 -9.94 -8.23 0.66
CA PHE A 27 -9.20 -8.41 1.92
C PHE A 27 -10.12 -8.32 3.14
N ASP A 28 -11.38 -7.87 2.99
CA ASP A 28 -12.35 -7.76 4.08
C ASP A 28 -12.61 -9.12 4.75
N SER A 29 -12.54 -10.21 3.98
CA SER A 29 -12.70 -11.59 4.49
C SER A 29 -11.43 -12.21 5.10
N LEU A 30 -10.27 -11.57 4.94
CA LEU A 30 -8.97 -12.12 5.34
C LEU A 30 -8.51 -11.60 6.70
N ASP A 31 -7.86 -12.44 7.50
CA ASP A 31 -7.20 -11.94 8.72
C ASP A 31 -5.97 -11.08 8.39
N GLN A 32 -5.49 -10.32 9.38
CA GLN A 32 -4.34 -9.43 9.21
C GLN A 32 -3.06 -10.18 8.80
N THR A 33 -2.89 -11.42 9.23
CA THR A 33 -1.70 -12.22 8.93
C THR A 33 -1.69 -12.63 7.46
N ALA A 34 -2.83 -13.06 6.92
CA ALA A 34 -3.02 -13.38 5.51
C ALA A 34 -2.78 -12.16 4.62
N ILE A 35 -3.32 -10.99 5.00
CA ILE A 35 -3.10 -9.73 4.28
C ILE A 35 -1.61 -9.36 4.26
N LYS A 36 -0.94 -9.38 5.41
CA LYS A 36 0.50 -9.08 5.51
C LYS A 36 1.36 -10.04 4.69
N LYS A 37 1.00 -11.32 4.66
CA LYS A 37 1.67 -12.33 3.82
C LYS A 37 1.51 -12.05 2.32
N ILE A 38 0.33 -11.58 1.89
CA ILE A 38 0.07 -11.22 0.50
C ILE A 38 0.86 -9.99 0.08
N ILE A 39 0.93 -8.97 0.93
CA ILE A 39 1.67 -7.73 0.64
C ILE A 39 3.19 -7.99 0.61
N GLY A 40 3.69 -8.81 1.54
CA GLY A 40 5.10 -9.18 1.58
C GLY A 40 6.04 -8.04 1.98
N GLY A 41 7.34 -8.23 1.74
CA GLY A 41 8.38 -7.25 2.10
C GLY A 41 8.66 -6.19 1.01
N LYS A 42 8.00 -6.29 -0.14
CA LYS A 42 8.21 -5.42 -1.28
C LYS A 42 6.95 -5.36 -2.13
N VAL A 43 6.63 -4.17 -2.62
CA VAL A 43 5.51 -3.93 -3.53
C VAL A 43 5.97 -3.22 -4.78
N ARG A 44 5.15 -3.28 -5.82
CA ARG A 44 5.27 -2.44 -7.00
C ARG A 44 4.14 -1.41 -6.99
N VAL A 45 4.49 -0.15 -7.16
CA VAL A 45 3.55 0.95 -7.35
C VAL A 45 3.57 1.31 -8.83
N VAL A 46 2.39 1.32 -9.45
CA VAL A 46 2.20 1.70 -10.86
C VAL A 46 1.42 2.99 -10.89
N ALA A 47 2.05 4.07 -11.34
CA ALA A 47 1.43 5.39 -11.44
C ALA A 47 0.44 5.47 -12.61
N ILE A 48 -0.38 6.52 -12.61
CA ILE A 48 -1.41 6.77 -13.64
C ILE A 48 -0.79 6.90 -15.04
N ASP A 49 0.43 7.45 -15.13
CA ASP A 49 1.18 7.58 -16.39
C ASP A 49 1.86 6.27 -16.84
N GLY A 50 1.68 5.18 -16.09
CA GLY A 50 2.27 3.88 -16.35
C GLY A 50 3.70 3.72 -15.83
N SER A 51 4.28 4.74 -15.19
CA SER A 51 5.59 4.59 -14.55
C SER A 51 5.52 3.63 -13.36
N GLU A 52 6.56 2.81 -13.21
CA GLU A 52 6.61 1.77 -12.18
C GLU A 52 7.74 2.01 -11.19
N ILE A 53 7.45 1.85 -9.91
CA ILE A 53 8.42 1.93 -8.83
C ILE A 53 8.31 0.70 -7.94
N ASN A 54 9.44 0.06 -7.71
CA ASN A 54 9.55 -1.02 -6.75
C ASN A 54 9.92 -0.43 -5.38
N ALA A 55 9.10 -0.66 -4.37
CA ALA A 55 9.25 -0.07 -3.04
C ALA A 55 9.36 -1.14 -1.95
N PRO A 56 10.31 -1.01 -0.99
CA PRO A 56 10.36 -1.89 0.17
C PRO A 56 9.19 -1.56 1.11
N VAL A 57 8.59 -2.61 1.69
CA VAL A 57 7.56 -2.47 2.71
C VAL A 57 8.24 -2.46 4.08
N ARG A 58 8.12 -1.35 4.80
CA ARG A 58 8.64 -1.20 6.17
C ARG A 58 7.63 -1.66 7.22
N ASP A 59 6.37 -1.31 7.04
CA ASP A 59 5.29 -1.71 7.93
C ASP A 59 3.94 -1.72 7.20
N ILE A 60 2.99 -2.46 7.77
CA ILE A 60 1.63 -2.63 7.28
C ILE A 60 0.68 -2.44 8.47
N ALA A 61 -0.12 -1.38 8.40
CA ALA A 61 -1.22 -1.14 9.32
C ALA A 61 -2.55 -1.49 8.63
N ILE A 62 -3.43 -2.18 9.36
CA ILE A 62 -4.75 -2.56 8.87
C ILE A 62 -5.75 -2.08 9.92
N SER A 63 -6.65 -1.19 9.51
CA SER A 63 -7.77 -0.77 10.34
C SER A 63 -9.07 -1.35 9.79
N GLU A 64 -10.00 -1.67 10.67
CA GLU A 64 -11.29 -2.25 10.31
C GLU A 64 -12.40 -1.34 10.82
N SER A 65 -13.33 -1.03 9.91
CA SER A 65 -14.53 -0.26 10.22
C SER A 65 -15.58 -1.11 10.95
N ILE A 66 -16.59 -0.46 11.53
CA ILE A 66 -17.71 -1.14 12.21
C ILE A 66 -18.48 -2.09 11.28
N VAL A 67 -18.47 -1.85 9.97
CA VAL A 67 -19.14 -2.68 8.96
C VAL A 67 -18.22 -3.74 8.35
N GLY A 68 -17.05 -3.99 8.95
CA GLY A 68 -16.12 -5.04 8.52
C GLY A 68 -15.25 -4.70 7.31
N ARG A 69 -15.29 -3.45 6.82
CA ARG A 69 -14.41 -3.00 5.74
C ARG A 69 -13.04 -2.64 6.26
N LYS A 70 -12.00 -3.04 5.55
CA LYS A 70 -10.60 -2.82 5.92
C LYS A 70 -9.96 -1.71 5.09
N ASN A 71 -9.23 -0.83 5.78
CA ASN A 71 -8.30 0.11 5.18
C ASN A 71 -6.87 -0.39 5.44
N ILE A 72 -6.06 -0.38 4.39
CA ILE A 72 -4.70 -0.88 4.37
C ILE A 72 -3.77 0.32 4.21
N SER A 73 -2.86 0.51 5.14
CA SER A 73 -1.78 1.50 5.05
C SER A 73 -0.44 0.79 4.98
N ILE A 74 0.37 1.15 3.98
CA ILE A 74 1.68 0.56 3.73
C ILE A 74 2.73 1.67 3.86
N ALA A 75 3.67 1.49 4.78
CA ALA A 75 4.86 2.34 4.86
C ALA A 75 5.87 1.85 3.83
N LEU A 76 5.98 2.60 2.73
CA LEU A 76 7.04 2.48 1.74
C LEU A 76 8.25 3.23 2.31
N GLY A 77 9.43 2.61 2.29
CA GLY A 77 10.65 3.23 2.81
C GLY A 77 11.02 4.56 2.13
N GLU A 78 12.25 5.05 2.33
CA GLU A 78 12.69 6.26 1.60
C GLU A 78 12.63 6.02 0.09
N LEU A 79 11.65 6.62 -0.56
CA LEU A 79 11.55 6.74 -2.00
C LEU A 79 12.33 8.00 -2.40
N ALA A 80 13.05 7.93 -3.53
CA ALA A 80 14.00 8.96 -3.95
C ALA A 80 13.36 10.36 -4.23
N SER A 81 12.04 10.50 -4.15
CA SER A 81 11.31 11.74 -4.35
C SER A 81 10.13 11.86 -3.40
N SER A 82 10.27 12.73 -2.38
CA SER A 82 9.21 13.06 -1.41
C SER A 82 8.02 13.83 -2.01
N ASP A 83 8.17 14.34 -3.23
CA ASP A 83 7.19 15.18 -3.92
C ASP A 83 6.32 14.39 -4.92
N GLN A 84 6.40 13.06 -4.91
CA GLN A 84 5.66 12.23 -5.84
C GLN A 84 4.22 12.03 -5.36
N GLU A 85 3.24 12.47 -6.16
CA GLU A 85 1.82 12.23 -5.90
C GLU A 85 1.50 10.77 -6.23
N PHE A 86 1.19 9.97 -5.19
CA PHE A 86 0.86 8.56 -5.36
C PHE A 86 -0.64 8.30 -5.53
N ARG A 87 -1.48 9.31 -5.26
CA ARG A 87 -2.93 9.17 -5.33
C ARG A 87 -3.38 8.72 -6.73
N GLY A 88 -4.25 7.71 -6.78
CA GLY A 88 -4.72 7.07 -8.00
C GLY A 88 -3.76 6.06 -8.63
N SER A 89 -2.54 5.90 -8.09
CA SER A 89 -1.64 4.80 -8.48
C SER A 89 -2.12 3.47 -7.89
N THR A 90 -1.70 2.36 -8.46
CA THR A 90 -2.08 1.01 -8.00
C THR A 90 -0.87 0.29 -7.39
N VAL A 91 -1.09 -0.35 -6.23
CA VAL A 91 -0.11 -1.17 -5.53
C VAL A 91 -0.32 -2.64 -5.89
N TYR A 92 0.75 -3.35 -6.22
CA TYR A 92 0.75 -4.77 -6.52
C TYR A 92 1.76 -5.53 -5.64
N ALA A 93 1.38 -6.74 -5.25
CA ALA A 93 2.29 -7.70 -4.63
C ALA A 93 3.36 -8.13 -5.64
N VAL A 94 4.60 -8.22 -5.17
CA VAL A 94 5.72 -8.79 -5.91
C VAL A 94 6.01 -10.15 -5.25
N ASP A 95 5.88 -11.24 -6.00
CA ASP A 95 6.07 -12.61 -5.52
C ASP A 95 7.45 -12.84 -4.87
#